data_AF-V4LQ10-F1
#
_entry.id   AF-V4LQ10-F1
#
_cell.length_a   1.000
_cell.length_b   1.000
_cell.length_c   1.000
_cell.angle_alpha   90.00
_cell.angle_beta   90.00
_cell.angle_gamma   90.00
#
_symmetry.space_group_name_H-M   'P 1'
#
loop_
_entity.id
_entity.type
_entity.pdbx_description
1 polymer ?
#
loop_
_entity_poly.entity_id
_entity_poly.type
_entity_poly.pdbx_seq_one_letter_code
_entity_poly.pdbx_strand_id
1 'polypeptide(L)'
;MTEQKRTLARQNHVRRNSLPLKHDLHQRSLSHHYQRSALDIVPSTHSRLSFSYAPGFLDATSSGGFTDEFDGFSRTQMGRVRKGLGLVEEKTKADPNEVSEQLINCLIGIYLELNQVSSKTKGDVEFSRRPSSCSRKSNTYSYYQNAMNLDPYHVLPDSSGGFTRDIGPYKNFIHISRNSIDVTRFTHYCSPAVPRLSALMEKLSEVDLSFLTYKQKLAFWINIYNACIMHAFLEYGLPSSHNKLLTLMNKASLNVGGIVLNALAIEHFVLRHPCEPEHDSLDEKETLLRHTYGLGYSEPNVTFALCRGSWSSPALRVYTADEVVNDLGRARVEYLEASVGVSSKKKIVVPQLLQWHMKDFADDIESLLEWIYSQLPRSGNLKAMVMDCLKRKIKVPLAKMVEIQTYGHEFRYLLSL
;
A
#
# COMPACT_ATOMS: atom_id res chain seq x y z
N MET A 1 -84.56 2.66 -50.19
CA MET A 1 -83.73 3.87 -50.01
C MET A 1 -83.11 3.78 -48.62
N THR A 2 -81.81 3.69 -48.41
CA THR A 2 -80.67 3.90 -49.32
C THR A 2 -79.52 3.04 -48.80
N GLU A 3 -78.80 2.42 -49.74
CA GLU A 3 -77.52 1.75 -49.51
C GLU A 3 -76.49 2.72 -48.91
N GLN A 4 -75.56 2.20 -48.10
CA GLN A 4 -74.15 2.27 -48.50
C GLN A 4 -73.30 1.22 -47.79
N LYS A 5 -72.78 0.30 -48.62
CA LYS A 5 -71.63 -0.57 -48.37
C LYS A 5 -70.39 0.28 -48.08
N ARG A 6 -69.53 -0.18 -47.17
CA ARG A 6 -68.28 -0.88 -47.56
C ARG A 6 -67.44 -1.38 -46.37
N THR A 7 -67.28 -2.71 -46.36
CA THR A 7 -66.05 -3.52 -46.17
C THR A 7 -65.18 -3.26 -44.93
N LEU A 8 -65.17 -4.17 -43.94
CA LEU A 8 -64.48 -5.48 -43.87
C LEU A 8 -63.00 -5.36 -43.50
N ALA A 9 -62.64 -5.81 -42.29
CA ALA A 9 -61.90 -7.05 -42.09
C ALA A 9 -61.57 -7.24 -40.60
N ARG A 10 -62.03 -8.36 -40.03
CA ARG A 10 -61.54 -8.88 -38.75
C ARG A 10 -61.48 -10.40 -38.88
N GLN A 11 -60.30 -10.97 -38.88
CA GLN A 11 -60.10 -12.39 -38.61
C GLN A 11 -58.81 -12.61 -37.82
N ASN A 12 -58.98 -13.19 -36.64
CA ASN A 12 -57.94 -13.78 -35.82
C ASN A 12 -57.56 -15.14 -36.41
N HIS A 13 -56.26 -15.45 -36.50
CA HIS A 13 -55.80 -16.84 -36.38
C HIS A 13 -54.43 -16.88 -35.69
N VAL A 14 -54.38 -17.71 -34.65
CA VAL A 14 -53.21 -18.12 -33.88
C VAL A 14 -52.54 -19.30 -34.59
N ARG A 15 -51.24 -19.21 -34.95
CA ARG A 15 -50.20 -20.21 -34.64
C ARG A 15 -48.82 -19.91 -35.27
N ARG A 16 -47.83 -19.98 -34.39
CA ARG A 16 -46.43 -20.44 -34.53
C ARG A 16 -45.39 -19.64 -35.35
N ASN A 17 -44.29 -19.42 -34.62
CA ASN A 17 -42.89 -19.22 -35.02
C ASN A 17 -42.49 -17.81 -35.50
N SER A 18 -42.24 -16.94 -34.53
CA SER A 18 -41.38 -15.75 -34.69
C SER A 18 -40.00 -16.01 -34.06
N LEU A 19 -39.01 -16.34 -34.90
CA LEU A 19 -37.64 -15.89 -34.69
C LEU A 19 -37.57 -14.43 -35.14
N PRO A 20 -36.90 -13.55 -34.39
CA PRO A 20 -35.88 -12.75 -35.06
C PRO A 20 -34.61 -12.55 -34.22
N LEU A 21 -33.49 -12.60 -34.95
CA LEU A 21 -32.23 -11.90 -34.74
C LEU A 21 -31.74 -11.74 -33.27
N LYS A 22 -30.80 -12.60 -32.89
CA LYS A 22 -29.78 -12.26 -31.91
C LYS A 22 -28.99 -11.05 -32.41
N HIS A 23 -29.27 -9.89 -31.86
CA HIS A 23 -28.29 -8.82 -31.80
C HIS A 23 -27.37 -9.12 -30.62
N ASP A 24 -26.17 -9.62 -30.94
CA ASP A 24 -25.03 -9.63 -30.03
C ASP A 24 -24.72 -8.19 -29.62
N LEU A 25 -25.15 -7.83 -28.41
CA LEU A 25 -24.60 -6.69 -27.69
C LEU A 25 -23.54 -7.21 -26.73
N HIS A 26 -22.36 -7.49 -27.29
CA HIS A 26 -21.11 -7.46 -26.52
C HIS A 26 -20.93 -6.03 -26.00
N GLN A 27 -21.45 -5.76 -24.81
CA GLN A 27 -21.12 -4.55 -24.08
C GLN A 27 -19.76 -4.78 -23.41
N ARG A 28 -18.70 -4.48 -24.16
CA ARG A 28 -17.31 -4.41 -23.71
C ARG A 28 -17.22 -3.43 -22.53
N SER A 29 -16.92 -3.95 -21.35
CA SER A 29 -16.56 -3.16 -20.17
C SER A 29 -15.10 -2.73 -20.30
N LEU A 30 -14.86 -1.53 -20.83
CA LEU A 30 -13.55 -0.89 -20.88
C LEU A 30 -13.20 -0.34 -19.48
N SER A 31 -12.41 -1.06 -18.69
CA SER A 31 -11.86 -0.54 -17.43
C SER A 31 -10.45 0.04 -17.64
N HIS A 32 -10.38 1.22 -18.26
CA HIS A 32 -9.23 2.10 -18.14
C HIS A 32 -9.32 2.88 -16.81
N HIS A 33 -8.65 2.41 -15.76
CA HIS A 33 -8.50 3.18 -14.51
C HIS A 33 -7.09 3.73 -14.31
N TYR A 34 -6.64 4.50 -15.32
CA TYR A 34 -5.83 5.70 -15.14
C TYR A 34 -6.39 6.76 -16.09
N GLN A 35 -7.40 7.52 -15.66
CA GLN A 35 -7.99 8.53 -16.52
C GLN A 35 -7.10 9.79 -16.51
N ARG A 36 -6.44 10.02 -17.66
CA ARG A 36 -5.92 11.31 -18.09
C ARG A 36 -7.02 12.36 -17.97
N SER A 37 -6.75 13.44 -17.24
CA SER A 37 -7.52 14.68 -17.31
C SER A 37 -7.38 15.25 -18.73
N ALA A 38 -8.49 15.34 -19.46
CA ALA A 38 -8.54 16.00 -20.75
C ALA A 38 -8.46 17.52 -20.54
N LEU A 39 -7.48 18.17 -21.20
CA LEU A 39 -7.47 19.61 -21.45
C LEU A 39 -7.24 19.80 -22.96
N ASP A 40 -7.90 20.82 -23.48
CA ASP A 40 -8.13 21.10 -24.89
C ASP A 40 -6.87 21.15 -25.77
N ILE A 41 -7.09 20.75 -27.03
CA ILE A 41 -6.11 20.49 -28.07
C ILE A 41 -5.51 21.80 -28.62
N VAL A 42 -4.18 21.88 -28.59
CA VAL A 42 -3.36 22.49 -29.66
C VAL A 42 -2.22 21.49 -29.94
N PRO A 43 -1.94 21.11 -31.20
CA PRO A 43 -1.07 19.98 -31.47
C PRO A 43 0.39 20.41 -31.36
N SER A 44 1.13 19.88 -30.38
CA SER A 44 2.57 19.75 -30.48
C SER A 44 3.01 18.33 -30.14
N THR A 45 3.81 17.78 -31.04
CA THR A 45 4.35 16.43 -31.07
C THR A 45 5.28 16.19 -29.89
N HIS A 46 4.88 15.39 -28.89
CA HIS A 46 5.84 14.71 -28.01
C HIS A 46 5.38 13.31 -27.60
N SER A 47 6.37 12.42 -27.65
CA SER A 47 6.40 10.97 -27.60
C SER A 47 6.01 10.35 -26.24
N ARG A 48 5.58 9.09 -26.31
CA ARG A 48 5.37 8.15 -25.20
C ARG A 48 6.59 8.14 -24.26
N LEU A 49 6.35 8.18 -22.95
CA LEU A 49 7.39 8.01 -21.93
C LEU A 49 7.62 6.51 -21.71
N SER A 50 8.57 5.96 -22.47
CA SER A 50 9.23 4.69 -22.22
C SER A 50 10.17 4.81 -21.02
N PHE A 51 10.39 3.71 -20.28
CA PHE A 51 11.52 3.55 -19.36
C PHE A 51 12.83 3.86 -20.09
N SER A 52 13.38 5.05 -19.90
CA SER A 52 14.67 5.43 -20.48
C SER A 52 15.75 5.53 -19.40
N TYR A 53 16.77 4.69 -19.58
CA TYR A 53 18.16 4.76 -19.10
C TYR A 53 18.44 4.62 -17.60
N ALA A 54 18.83 3.40 -17.22
CA ALA A 54 19.86 3.14 -16.20
C ALA A 54 20.97 2.29 -16.89
N PRO A 55 22.24 2.74 -16.95
CA PRO A 55 23.32 1.95 -17.55
C PRO A 55 23.79 0.86 -16.58
N GLY A 56 23.92 -0.38 -17.04
CA GLY A 56 24.54 -1.46 -16.25
C GLY A 56 23.99 -2.89 -16.42
N PHE A 57 23.00 -3.12 -17.28
CA PHE A 57 22.29 -4.42 -17.32
C PHE A 57 23.00 -5.55 -18.10
N LEU A 58 24.21 -5.34 -18.62
CA LEU A 58 24.93 -6.36 -19.38
C LEU A 58 26.27 -6.61 -18.71
N ASP A 59 26.30 -7.54 -17.75
CA ASP A 59 27.41 -8.47 -17.50
C ASP A 59 27.15 -9.24 -16.19
N ALA A 60 26.39 -10.34 -16.28
CA ALA A 60 26.50 -11.51 -15.39
C ALA A 60 25.39 -12.52 -15.71
N THR A 61 25.56 -13.33 -16.75
CA THR A 61 24.92 -14.65 -16.79
C THR A 61 25.92 -15.69 -17.27
N SER A 62 26.52 -16.43 -16.34
CA SER A 62 27.08 -17.75 -16.64
C SER A 62 26.18 -18.80 -15.99
N SER A 63 25.53 -19.56 -16.85
CA SER A 63 24.62 -20.66 -16.57
C SER A 63 25.28 -21.81 -15.79
N GLY A 64 24.58 -22.31 -14.76
CA GLY A 64 24.79 -23.64 -14.18
C GLY A 64 23.43 -24.28 -13.91
N GLY A 65 23.07 -25.29 -14.70
CA GLY A 65 21.80 -26.01 -14.58
C GLY A 65 21.73 -26.83 -13.29
N PHE A 66 20.52 -26.94 -12.73
CA PHE A 66 20.23 -27.73 -11.54
C PHE A 66 19.49 -29.01 -11.96
N THR A 67 20.05 -30.16 -11.58
CA THR A 67 19.34 -31.45 -11.53
C THR A 67 19.08 -31.78 -10.07
N ASP A 68 17.85 -32.15 -9.79
CA ASP A 68 17.27 -32.40 -8.48
C ASP A 68 17.43 -33.90 -8.15
N GLU A 69 18.16 -34.27 -7.09
CA GLU A 69 18.08 -35.62 -6.51
C GLU A 69 18.16 -35.54 -4.97
N PHE A 70 17.09 -36.07 -4.37
CA PHE A 70 16.95 -36.42 -2.96
C PHE A 70 17.90 -37.57 -2.58
N ASP A 71 18.57 -37.48 -1.43
CA ASP A 71 18.50 -38.55 -0.42
C ASP A 71 18.96 -38.07 0.96
N GLY A 72 18.35 -38.59 2.02
CA GLY A 72 18.68 -38.29 3.40
C GLY A 72 19.49 -39.41 4.05
N PHE A 73 20.34 -39.12 5.05
CA PHE A 73 20.67 -40.06 6.13
C PHE A 73 21.35 -39.38 7.33
N SER A 74 21.24 -40.08 8.46
CA SER A 74 21.42 -39.74 9.86
C SER A 74 22.83 -39.36 10.38
N ARG A 75 22.85 -38.39 11.30
CA ARG A 75 23.52 -38.32 12.62
C ARG A 75 24.68 -39.32 12.92
N THR A 76 25.89 -38.84 13.26
CA THR A 76 26.78 -39.31 14.37
C THR A 76 27.91 -38.30 14.68
N GLN A 77 28.38 -38.32 15.94
CA GLN A 77 29.31 -37.45 16.68
C GLN A 77 30.80 -37.38 16.26
N MET A 78 31.39 -36.23 16.65
CA MET A 78 32.72 -35.97 17.25
C MET A 78 34.02 -36.31 16.49
N GLY A 79 34.80 -35.25 16.23
CA GLY A 79 36.24 -35.32 16.00
C GLY A 79 36.90 -33.94 16.09
N ARG A 80 37.52 -33.62 17.24
CA ARG A 80 38.43 -32.47 17.37
C ARG A 80 39.70 -32.75 16.57
N VAL A 81 39.93 -32.00 15.50
CA VAL A 81 41.27 -31.84 14.91
C VAL A 81 41.58 -30.35 14.84
N ARG A 82 42.51 -29.93 15.71
CA ARG A 82 43.16 -28.61 15.61
C ARG A 82 44.16 -28.69 14.45
N LYS A 83 43.87 -27.99 13.36
CA LYS A 83 44.89 -27.50 12.41
C LYS A 83 44.57 -26.05 12.12
N GLY A 84 45.55 -25.19 12.36
CA GLY A 84 45.45 -23.77 12.09
C GLY A 84 45.18 -23.53 10.61
N LEU A 85 44.09 -22.84 10.33
CA LEU A 85 43.93 -22.06 9.12
C LEU A 85 43.72 -20.62 9.56
N GLY A 86 44.44 -19.70 8.91
CA GLY A 86 44.23 -18.28 9.10
C GLY A 86 42.75 -17.96 8.91
N LEU A 87 42.21 -17.22 9.85
CA LEU A 87 40.92 -16.57 9.70
C LEU A 87 41.05 -15.59 8.54
N VAL A 88 40.75 -16.06 7.33
CA VAL A 88 40.06 -15.19 6.38
C VAL A 88 38.77 -14.86 7.12
N GLU A 89 38.63 -13.63 7.60
CA GLU A 89 37.32 -13.10 7.96
C GLU A 89 36.47 -13.27 6.71
N GLU A 90 35.73 -14.37 6.66
CA GLU A 90 34.63 -14.54 5.75
C GLU A 90 33.71 -13.36 6.08
N LYS A 91 33.74 -12.31 5.25
CA LYS A 91 32.77 -11.21 5.33
C LYS A 91 31.43 -11.89 5.35
N THR A 92 30.83 -12.00 6.53
CA THR A 92 29.50 -12.57 6.69
C THR A 92 28.61 -11.74 5.81
N LYS A 93 28.16 -12.33 4.68
CA LYS A 93 27.24 -11.66 3.76
C LYS A 93 26.08 -11.13 4.59
N ALA A 94 25.79 -9.85 4.45
CA ALA A 94 24.75 -9.21 5.24
C ALA A 94 23.41 -9.90 4.95
N ASP A 95 22.70 -10.30 6.01
CA ASP A 95 21.40 -10.94 5.86
C ASP A 95 20.41 -9.93 5.24
N PRO A 96 19.75 -10.24 4.11
CA PRO A 96 18.90 -9.28 3.42
C PRO A 96 17.75 -8.77 4.29
N ASN A 97 17.12 -9.67 5.06
CA ASN A 97 16.00 -9.32 5.94
C ASN A 97 16.46 -8.38 7.05
N GLU A 98 17.56 -8.72 7.74
CA GLU A 98 18.14 -7.87 8.78
C GLU A 98 18.49 -6.47 8.25
N VAL A 99 19.11 -6.37 7.07
CA VAL A 99 19.43 -5.07 6.44
C VAL A 99 18.16 -4.29 6.14
N SER A 100 17.13 -4.92 5.57
CA SER A 100 15.86 -4.26 5.25
C SER A 100 15.14 -3.74 6.50
N GLU A 101 15.15 -4.53 7.57
CA GLU A 101 14.54 -4.18 8.86
C GLU A 101 15.29 -3.03 9.53
N GLN A 102 16.62 -3.07 9.55
CA GLN A 102 17.44 -1.98 10.09
C GLN A 102 17.26 -0.68 9.29
N LEU A 103 17.14 -0.78 7.96
CA LEU A 103 16.94 0.36 7.07
C LEU A 103 15.61 1.07 7.35
N ILE A 104 14.50 0.33 7.37
CA ILE A 104 13.20 0.92 7.64
C ILE A 104 13.12 1.47 9.06
N ASN A 105 13.70 0.79 10.06
CA ASN A 105 13.79 1.31 11.43
C ASN A 105 14.61 2.60 11.52
N CYS A 106 15.72 2.70 10.77
CA CYS A 106 16.52 3.91 10.70
C CYS A 106 15.70 5.08 10.14
N LEU A 107 14.94 4.84 9.07
CA LEU A 107 14.05 5.84 8.47
C LEU A 107 12.91 6.24 9.41
N ILE A 108 12.25 5.28 10.07
CA ILE A 108 11.25 5.53 11.11
C ILE A 108 11.82 6.43 12.21
N GLY A 109 13.02 6.12 12.70
CA GLY A 109 13.72 6.92 13.70
C GLY A 109 13.92 8.37 13.26
N ILE A 110 14.38 8.60 12.02
CA ILE A 110 14.55 9.95 11.45
C ILE A 110 13.23 10.72 11.46
N TYR A 111 12.12 10.11 11.02
CA TYR A 111 10.81 10.78 11.01
C TYR A 111 10.28 11.09 12.41
N LEU A 112 10.49 10.18 13.37
CA LEU A 112 10.12 10.41 14.77
C LEU A 112 10.94 11.54 15.38
N GLU A 113 12.24 11.62 15.11
CA GLU A 113 13.11 12.72 15.55
C GLU A 113 12.70 14.06 14.96
N LEU A 114 12.45 14.12 13.63
CA LEU A 114 11.95 15.33 12.95
C LEU A 114 10.65 15.85 13.59
N ASN A 115 9.74 14.93 13.94
CA ASN A 115 8.47 15.26 14.57
C ASN A 115 8.65 15.84 15.98
N GLN A 116 9.61 15.31 16.75
CA GLN A 116 9.94 15.81 18.09
C GLN A 116 10.55 17.21 18.05
N VAL A 117 11.46 17.49 17.10
CA VAL A 117 12.11 18.79 16.95
C VAL A 117 11.08 19.88 16.62
N SER A 118 10.20 19.63 15.65
CA SER A 118 9.14 20.57 15.27
C SER A 118 8.21 20.92 16.43
N SER A 119 7.90 19.93 17.27
CA SER A 119 7.06 20.12 18.46
C SER A 119 7.72 21.02 19.51
N LYS A 120 9.03 20.85 19.75
CA LYS A 120 9.79 21.71 20.68
C LYS A 120 9.86 23.16 20.19
N THR A 121 10.16 23.36 18.91
CA THR A 121 10.24 24.71 18.32
C THR A 121 8.89 25.44 18.38
N LYS A 122 7.76 24.74 18.20
CA LYS A 122 6.42 25.35 18.38
C LYS A 122 6.11 25.69 19.84
N GLY A 123 6.50 24.82 20.78
CA GLY A 123 6.32 25.06 22.22
C GLY A 123 7.08 26.29 22.73
N ASP A 124 8.30 26.53 22.24
CA ASP A 124 9.10 27.68 22.65
C ASP A 124 8.56 29.02 22.12
N VAL A 125 7.83 29.03 20.99
CA VAL A 125 7.20 30.23 20.42
C VAL A 125 5.94 30.64 21.19
N GLU A 126 5.20 29.68 21.77
CA GLU A 126 4.00 29.96 22.57
C GLU A 126 4.30 30.38 24.02
N PHE A 127 5.52 30.15 24.53
CA PHE A 127 5.89 30.46 25.91
C PHE A 127 6.41 31.90 26.16
N SER A 128 6.31 32.82 25.20
CA SER A 128 6.64 34.24 25.40
C SER A 128 5.52 35.06 26.10
N ARG A 129 4.79 34.42 27.02
CA ARG A 129 3.97 35.11 28.04
C ARG A 129 4.25 34.46 29.39
N ARG A 130 5.10 35.11 30.19
CA ARG A 130 5.42 34.73 31.58
C ARG A 130 4.13 34.50 32.38
N PRO A 131 4.15 33.50 33.27
CA PRO A 131 4.20 33.85 34.69
C PRO A 131 5.32 33.13 35.43
N SER A 132 5.70 33.77 36.53
CA SER A 132 6.77 33.43 37.47
C SER A 132 6.53 32.16 38.30
N SER A 133 7.67 31.60 38.74
CA SER A 133 7.89 30.81 39.96
C SER A 133 7.80 29.28 39.90
N CYS A 134 8.98 28.69 40.13
CA CYS A 134 9.34 27.39 40.74
C CYS A 134 8.49 26.12 40.50
N SER A 135 9.22 25.10 40.01
CA SER A 135 9.14 23.69 40.38
C SER A 135 7.87 22.91 40.02
N ARG A 136 7.98 22.08 38.97
CA ARG A 136 7.73 20.62 39.01
C ARG A 136 8.10 20.02 37.65
N LYS A 137 8.96 19.00 37.65
CA LYS A 137 9.10 18.06 36.53
C LYS A 137 7.75 17.36 36.36
N SER A 138 7.00 17.69 35.33
CA SER A 138 5.72 17.05 35.01
C SER A 138 5.64 16.81 33.51
N ASN A 139 5.82 15.53 33.16
CA ASN A 139 5.38 14.81 31.96
C ASN A 139 5.07 15.62 30.69
N THR A 140 6.03 15.60 29.76
CA THR A 140 5.91 15.89 28.31
C THR A 140 4.89 14.99 27.56
N TYR A 141 4.16 14.12 28.28
CA TYR A 141 3.20 13.17 27.71
C TYR A 141 1.77 13.71 27.55
N SER A 142 1.40 14.85 28.17
CA SER A 142 -0.01 15.28 28.19
C SER A 142 -0.49 16.03 26.93
N TYR A 143 0.42 16.53 26.08
CA TYR A 143 0.01 17.25 24.87
C TYR A 143 -0.42 16.30 23.74
N TYR A 144 0.15 15.08 23.67
CA TYR A 144 -0.23 14.08 22.68
C TYR A 144 -1.64 13.52 22.88
N GLN A 145 -2.14 13.51 24.12
CA GLN A 145 -3.42 12.87 24.45
C GLN A 145 -4.66 13.57 23.86
N ASN A 146 -4.59 14.86 23.52
CA ASN A 146 -5.77 15.59 23.02
C ASN A 146 -6.05 15.40 21.52
N ALA A 147 -5.16 14.74 20.76
CA ALA A 147 -5.37 14.41 19.35
C ALA A 147 -5.61 12.91 19.08
N MET A 148 -5.44 12.03 20.08
CA MET A 148 -5.45 10.55 19.92
C MET A 148 -6.84 9.91 19.77
N ASN A 149 -7.91 10.72 19.63
CA ASN A 149 -9.28 10.22 19.44
C ASN A 149 -9.93 10.68 18.13
N LEU A 150 -9.15 11.30 17.23
CA LEU A 150 -9.62 11.69 15.90
C LEU A 150 -9.54 10.49 14.96
N ASP A 151 -10.62 10.26 14.24
CA ASP A 151 -10.69 9.27 13.18
C ASP A 151 -9.58 9.54 12.13
N PRO A 152 -8.58 8.67 11.96
CA PRO A 152 -7.49 8.93 11.02
C PRO A 152 -7.97 9.01 9.58
N TYR A 153 -9.11 8.45 9.20
CA TYR A 153 -9.54 8.48 7.80
C TYR A 153 -10.75 9.37 7.57
N HIS A 154 -11.22 10.12 8.58
CA HIS A 154 -12.39 11.01 8.48
C HIS A 154 -13.61 10.32 7.82
N VAL A 155 -13.88 9.08 8.21
CA VAL A 155 -14.94 8.26 7.63
C VAL A 155 -16.33 8.73 8.10
N LEU A 156 -16.40 9.29 9.31
CA LEU A 156 -17.58 9.99 9.82
C LEU A 156 -17.33 11.51 9.87
N PRO A 157 -18.25 12.35 9.36
CA PRO A 157 -18.22 13.77 9.65
C PRO A 157 -18.51 14.01 11.13
N ASP A 158 -17.86 15.01 11.74
CA ASP A 158 -17.95 15.44 13.15
C ASP A 158 -19.37 15.75 13.69
N SER A 159 -20.40 15.55 12.88
CA SER A 159 -21.81 15.87 13.16
C SER A 159 -22.54 14.84 14.03
N SER A 160 -21.92 13.70 14.36
CA SER A 160 -22.53 12.66 15.21
C SER A 160 -22.21 12.84 16.70
N GLY A 161 -22.59 13.99 17.26
CA GLY A 161 -22.85 14.16 18.70
C GLY A 161 -21.79 13.64 19.67
N GLY A 162 -20.50 13.76 19.36
CA GLY A 162 -19.40 13.42 20.28
C GLY A 162 -19.15 11.92 20.51
N PHE A 163 -19.81 11.02 19.77
CA PHE A 163 -19.47 9.60 19.83
C PHE A 163 -18.22 9.33 18.98
N THR A 164 -17.07 9.16 19.64
CA THR A 164 -15.84 8.68 19.01
C THR A 164 -16.06 7.25 18.54
N ARG A 165 -15.88 7.00 17.24
CA ARG A 165 -15.97 5.64 16.70
C ARG A 165 -14.76 4.83 17.19
N ASP A 166 -14.97 3.54 17.42
CA ASP A 166 -13.84 2.65 17.68
C ASP A 166 -13.07 2.42 16.38
N ILE A 167 -11.83 2.92 16.35
CA ILE A 167 -10.88 2.74 15.24
C ILE A 167 -9.87 1.65 15.55
N GLY A 168 -10.11 0.84 16.58
CA GLY A 168 -9.24 -0.25 16.98
C GLY A 168 -7.86 0.24 17.43
N PRO A 169 -6.78 -0.51 17.12
CA PRO A 169 -5.41 -0.13 17.48
C PRO A 169 -4.93 1.19 16.85
N TYR A 170 -5.60 1.69 15.80
CA TYR A 170 -5.20 2.94 15.12
C TYR A 170 -5.22 4.16 16.05
N LYS A 171 -5.99 4.14 17.15
CA LYS A 171 -6.01 5.20 18.18
C LYS A 171 -4.67 5.42 18.87
N ASN A 172 -3.77 4.43 18.82
CA ASN A 172 -2.48 4.48 19.49
C ASN A 172 -1.34 4.94 18.57
N PHE A 173 -1.59 5.14 17.28
CA PHE A 173 -0.54 5.52 16.32
C PHE A 173 -0.19 7.01 16.44
N ILE A 174 1.09 7.33 16.25
CA ILE A 174 1.55 8.70 16.09
C ILE A 174 1.23 9.16 14.67
N HIS A 175 0.62 10.34 14.57
CA HIS A 175 0.37 11.00 13.30
C HIS A 175 1.53 11.94 12.97
N ILE A 176 2.28 11.61 11.92
CA ILE A 176 3.26 12.52 11.34
C ILE A 176 2.64 13.12 10.07
N SER A 177 2.38 14.41 10.09
CA SER A 177 1.77 15.14 8.97
C SER A 177 2.74 16.18 8.42
N ARG A 178 2.40 16.77 7.27
CA ARG A 178 3.22 17.82 6.65
C ARG A 178 3.59 18.95 7.62
N ASN A 179 2.65 19.32 8.48
CA ASN A 179 2.82 20.44 9.40
C ASN A 179 3.59 20.07 10.67
N SER A 180 3.91 18.79 10.87
CA SER A 180 4.61 18.30 12.05
C SER A 180 6.10 18.01 11.79
N ILE A 181 6.59 18.13 10.56
CA ILE A 181 8.00 17.88 10.22
C ILE A 181 8.54 18.90 9.21
N ASP A 182 9.86 19.11 9.25
CA ASP A 182 10.61 19.81 8.20
C ASP A 182 11.69 18.87 7.65
N VAL A 183 11.36 18.19 6.55
CA VAL A 183 12.27 17.24 5.89
C VAL A 183 13.49 17.94 5.29
N THR A 184 13.44 19.24 5.00
CA THR A 184 14.58 19.96 4.37
C THR A 184 15.79 20.09 5.30
N ARG A 185 15.57 19.89 6.60
CA ARG A 185 16.59 20.02 7.65
C ARG A 185 16.96 18.69 8.29
N PHE A 186 16.57 17.55 7.70
CA PHE A 186 16.82 16.24 8.30
C PHE A 186 18.31 15.96 8.51
N THR A 187 19.18 16.40 7.60
CA THR A 187 20.63 16.25 7.73
C THR A 187 21.20 17.01 8.92
N HIS A 188 20.60 18.16 9.26
CA HIS A 188 20.98 18.98 10.40
C HIS A 188 20.43 18.40 11.72
N TYR A 189 19.16 18.00 11.74
CA TYR A 189 18.50 17.53 12.98
C TYR A 189 18.81 16.09 13.33
N CYS A 190 19.02 15.23 12.34
CA CYS A 190 19.26 13.80 12.50
C CYS A 190 20.69 13.42 12.11
N SER A 191 21.66 14.28 12.42
CA SER A 191 23.07 14.12 12.03
C SER A 191 23.66 12.73 12.36
N PRO A 192 23.39 12.10 13.53
CA PRO A 192 23.88 10.75 13.82
C PRO A 192 23.24 9.64 12.97
N ALA A 193 22.01 9.84 12.49
CA ALA A 193 21.27 8.85 11.72
C ALA A 193 21.70 8.84 10.23
N VAL A 194 22.21 9.95 9.70
CA VAL A 194 22.62 10.06 8.28
C VAL A 194 23.76 9.10 7.91
N PRO A 195 24.87 9.00 8.67
CA PRO A 195 25.91 8.01 8.40
C PRO A 195 25.39 6.58 8.49
N ARG A 196 24.49 6.29 9.45
CA ARG A 196 23.87 4.97 9.60
C ARG A 196 23.00 4.62 8.41
N LEU A 197 22.17 5.55 7.94
CA LEU A 197 21.35 5.37 6.74
C LEU A 197 22.22 5.08 5.52
N SER A 198 23.29 5.85 5.34
CA SER A 198 24.24 5.66 4.23
C SER A 198 24.91 4.28 4.27
N ALA A 199 25.37 3.84 5.44
CA ALA A 199 25.96 2.52 5.63
C ALA A 199 24.96 1.38 5.38
N LEU A 200 23.69 1.56 5.75
CA LEU A 200 22.64 0.58 5.46
C LEU A 200 22.30 0.50 3.97
N MET A 201 22.32 1.63 3.25
CA MET A 201 22.17 1.66 1.80
C MET A 201 23.33 0.99 1.07
N GLU A 202 24.56 1.19 1.54
CA GLU A 202 25.75 0.50 1.01
C GLU A 202 25.62 -1.00 1.21
N LYS A 203 25.30 -1.46 2.43
CA LYS A 203 25.03 -2.88 2.70
C LYS A 203 23.91 -3.44 1.83
N LEU A 204 22.82 -2.69 1.66
CA LEU A 204 21.69 -3.09 0.80
C LEU A 204 22.14 -3.29 -0.65
N SER A 205 23.10 -2.51 -1.14
CA SER A 205 23.63 -2.67 -2.50
C SER A 205 24.43 -3.97 -2.70
N GLU A 206 24.86 -4.62 -1.61
CA GLU A 206 25.69 -5.84 -1.65
C GLU A 206 24.93 -7.12 -1.26
N VAL A 207 23.63 -7.03 -0.92
CA VAL A 207 22.86 -8.21 -0.47
C VAL A 207 22.65 -9.23 -1.58
N ASP A 208 22.68 -10.51 -1.19
CA ASP A 208 22.39 -11.64 -2.08
C ASP A 208 20.96 -12.14 -1.87
N LEU A 209 20.13 -12.07 -2.91
CA LEU A 209 18.70 -12.42 -2.85
C LEU A 209 18.40 -13.83 -3.36
N SER A 210 19.42 -14.60 -3.77
CA SER A 210 19.25 -15.84 -4.54
C SER A 210 18.50 -16.95 -3.78
N PHE A 211 18.60 -16.97 -2.45
CA PHE A 211 18.13 -18.09 -1.61
C PHE A 211 17.12 -17.66 -0.53
N LEU A 212 16.31 -16.63 -0.80
CA LEU A 212 15.26 -16.22 0.12
C LEU A 212 14.04 -17.14 0.01
N THR A 213 13.56 -17.64 1.15
CA THR A 213 12.25 -18.29 1.23
C THR A 213 11.13 -17.30 0.88
N TYR A 214 9.93 -17.80 0.57
CA TYR A 214 8.78 -16.95 0.27
C TYR A 214 8.53 -15.88 1.34
N LYS A 215 8.55 -16.25 2.63
CA LYS A 215 8.31 -15.32 3.74
C LYS A 215 9.42 -14.27 3.86
N GLN A 216 10.68 -14.69 3.73
CA GLN A 216 11.81 -13.77 3.72
C GLN A 216 11.71 -12.76 2.58
N LYS A 217 11.43 -13.24 1.36
CA LYS A 217 11.26 -12.41 0.15
C LYS A 217 10.10 -11.41 0.31
N LEU A 218 8.97 -11.87 0.84
CA LEU A 218 7.80 -11.03 1.09
C LEU A 218 8.09 -9.92 2.11
N ALA A 219 8.64 -10.26 3.28
CA ALA A 219 9.00 -9.29 4.31
C ALA A 219 10.02 -8.28 3.80
N PHE A 220 11.07 -8.76 3.13
CA PHE A 220 12.13 -7.96 2.55
C PHE A 220 11.56 -6.91 1.59
N TRP A 221 10.81 -7.33 0.57
CA TRP A 221 10.32 -6.40 -0.46
C TRP A 221 9.28 -5.40 0.04
N ILE A 222 8.45 -5.77 1.03
CA ILE A 222 7.56 -4.81 1.69
C ILE A 222 8.38 -3.73 2.42
N ASN A 223 9.40 -4.13 3.18
CA ASN A 223 10.28 -3.20 3.88
C ASN A 223 11.03 -2.29 2.89
N ILE A 224 11.58 -2.84 1.79
CA ILE A 224 12.28 -2.05 0.77
C ILE A 224 11.34 -1.08 0.06
N TYR A 225 10.12 -1.50 -0.31
CA TYR A 225 9.13 -0.58 -0.88
C TYR A 225 8.86 0.61 0.04
N ASN A 226 8.58 0.34 1.31
CA ASN A 226 8.30 1.38 2.29
C ASN A 226 9.52 2.29 2.53
N ALA A 227 10.73 1.71 2.55
CA ALA A 227 11.99 2.44 2.66
C ALA A 227 12.23 3.35 1.45
N CYS A 228 11.95 2.90 0.22
CA CYS A 228 12.03 3.71 -1.00
C CYS A 228 11.18 4.97 -0.87
N ILE A 229 9.91 4.83 -0.44
CA ILE A 229 8.98 5.97 -0.29
C ILE A 229 9.46 6.93 0.78
N MET A 230 9.85 6.42 1.96
CA MET A 230 10.35 7.24 3.06
C MET A 230 11.62 7.99 2.68
N HIS A 231 12.59 7.31 2.08
CA HIS A 231 13.84 7.93 1.64
C HIS A 231 13.59 9.02 0.59
N ALA A 232 12.73 8.75 -0.40
CA ALA A 232 12.43 9.70 -1.46
C ALA A 232 11.80 11.01 -0.94
N PHE A 233 11.03 10.96 0.15
CA PHE A 233 10.51 12.17 0.79
C PHE A 233 11.56 12.97 1.56
N LEU A 234 12.60 12.31 2.09
CA LEU A 234 13.75 13.01 2.68
C LEU A 234 14.62 13.67 1.59
N GLU A 235 14.80 12.98 0.46
CA GLU A 235 15.66 13.43 -0.64
C GLU A 235 14.98 14.50 -1.53
N TYR A 236 13.73 14.27 -1.92
CA TYR A 236 13.01 15.12 -2.89
C TYR A 236 11.93 16.01 -2.26
N GLY A 237 11.71 15.88 -0.95
CA GLY A 237 10.69 16.63 -0.21
C GLY A 237 9.28 16.03 -0.29
N LEU A 238 8.36 16.61 0.49
CA LEU A 238 6.99 16.12 0.59
C LEU A 238 6.11 16.56 -0.59
N PRO A 239 5.35 15.66 -1.26
CA PRO A 239 4.58 15.97 -2.47
C PRO A 239 3.37 16.87 -2.17
N SER A 240 3.21 17.96 -2.93
CA SER A 240 2.12 18.93 -2.73
C SER A 240 0.83 18.59 -3.50
N SER A 241 0.84 17.55 -4.34
CA SER A 241 -0.33 17.11 -5.11
C SER A 241 -0.20 15.64 -5.52
N HIS A 242 -1.30 15.04 -5.99
CA HIS A 242 -1.32 13.66 -6.50
C HIS A 242 -0.28 13.42 -7.62
N ASN A 243 -0.23 14.30 -8.62
CA ASN A 243 0.71 14.16 -9.75
C ASN A 243 2.17 14.21 -9.29
N LYS A 244 2.48 15.06 -8.30
CA LYS A 244 3.82 15.11 -7.70
C LYS A 244 4.14 13.86 -6.90
N LEU A 245 3.16 13.28 -6.19
CA LEU A 245 3.32 11.99 -5.51
C LEU A 245 3.67 10.88 -6.51
N LEU A 246 2.93 10.77 -7.62
CA LEU A 246 3.23 9.78 -8.68
C LEU A 246 4.61 9.98 -9.31
N THR A 247 4.99 11.23 -9.57
CA THR A 247 6.32 11.56 -10.10
C THR A 247 7.42 11.16 -9.11
N LEU A 248 7.19 11.39 -7.81
CA LEU A 248 8.13 11.03 -6.76
C LEU A 248 8.24 9.51 -6.59
N MET A 249 7.12 8.78 -6.63
CA MET A 249 7.14 7.31 -6.58
C MET A 249 7.96 6.68 -7.72
N ASN A 250 7.98 7.30 -8.91
CA ASN A 250 8.84 6.87 -10.02
C ASN A 250 10.34 7.09 -9.73
N LYS A 251 10.68 8.11 -8.94
CA LYS A 251 12.06 8.44 -8.52
C LYS A 251 12.47 7.73 -7.22
N ALA A 252 11.51 7.19 -6.48
CA ALA A 252 11.74 6.52 -5.21
C ALA A 252 12.41 5.17 -5.44
N SER A 253 13.73 5.16 -5.58
CA SER A 253 14.52 3.98 -5.89
C SER A 253 15.66 3.74 -4.92
N LEU A 254 16.00 2.46 -4.74
CA LEU A 254 17.15 2.01 -3.96
C LEU A 254 17.96 1.00 -4.79
N ASN A 255 19.27 0.96 -4.54
CA ASN A 255 20.14 -0.10 -5.06
C ASN A 255 20.04 -1.32 -4.14
N VAL A 256 19.59 -2.44 -4.69
CA VAL A 256 19.37 -3.70 -3.99
C VAL A 256 20.17 -4.79 -4.69
N GLY A 257 21.21 -5.30 -4.03
CA GLY A 257 22.07 -6.35 -4.58
C GLY A 257 22.65 -6.01 -5.95
N GLY A 258 23.01 -4.73 -6.16
CA GLY A 258 23.58 -4.21 -7.41
C GLY A 258 22.55 -3.69 -8.42
N ILE A 259 21.25 -3.83 -8.17
CA ILE A 259 20.19 -3.42 -9.10
C ILE A 259 19.38 -2.28 -8.50
N VAL A 260 19.24 -1.19 -9.27
CA VAL A 260 18.40 -0.06 -8.88
C VAL A 260 16.93 -0.34 -9.24
N LEU A 261 16.08 -0.42 -8.22
CA LEU A 261 14.64 -0.64 -8.38
C LEU A 261 13.86 0.50 -7.74
N ASN A 262 12.85 1.01 -8.46
CA ASN A 262 11.93 2.01 -7.91
C ASN A 262 10.71 1.37 -7.23
N ALA A 263 10.02 2.14 -6.39
CA ALA A 263 8.89 1.68 -5.60
C ALA A 263 7.75 1.13 -6.45
N LEU A 264 7.49 1.71 -7.63
CA LEU A 264 6.47 1.20 -8.55
C LEU A 264 6.84 -0.16 -9.14
N ALA A 265 8.11 -0.36 -9.50
CA ALA A 265 8.58 -1.64 -9.99
C ALA A 265 8.47 -2.72 -8.91
N ILE A 266 8.83 -2.39 -7.66
CA ILE A 266 8.66 -3.31 -6.52
C ILE A 266 7.18 -3.62 -6.31
N GLU A 267 6.29 -2.63 -6.33
CA GLU A 267 4.85 -2.86 -6.16
C GLU A 267 4.28 -3.75 -7.28
N HIS A 268 4.53 -3.44 -8.55
CA HIS A 268 3.82 -4.03 -9.69
C HIS A 268 4.49 -5.26 -10.32
N PHE A 269 5.80 -5.42 -10.14
CA PHE A 269 6.58 -6.51 -10.74
C PHE A 269 7.18 -7.46 -9.71
N VAL A 270 7.24 -7.08 -8.45
CA VAL A 270 7.80 -7.94 -7.40
C VAL A 270 6.70 -8.44 -6.46
N LEU A 271 5.92 -7.53 -5.87
CA LEU A 271 4.94 -7.85 -4.83
C LEU A 271 3.56 -8.23 -5.36
N ARG A 272 3.15 -7.68 -6.51
CA ARG A 272 1.83 -7.94 -7.11
C ARG A 272 1.94 -8.76 -8.39
N HIS A 273 0.92 -9.59 -8.61
CA HIS A 273 0.73 -10.26 -9.90
C HIS A 273 -0.12 -9.37 -10.82
N PRO A 274 0.13 -9.37 -12.14
CA PRO A 274 -0.73 -8.67 -13.09
C PRO A 274 -2.15 -9.22 -13.01
N CYS A 275 -3.13 -8.32 -12.97
CA CYS A 275 -4.54 -8.67 -12.81
C CYS A 275 -5.09 -9.41 -14.04
N GLU A 276 -4.62 -9.10 -15.25
CA GLU A 276 -4.93 -9.85 -16.48
C GLU A 276 -3.78 -9.77 -17.49
N PRO A 277 -3.57 -10.82 -18.32
CA PRO A 277 -2.66 -10.77 -19.46
C PRO A 277 -3.37 -10.15 -20.67
N GLU A 278 -3.85 -8.91 -20.56
CA GLU A 278 -4.43 -8.22 -21.71
C GLU A 278 -3.32 -7.62 -22.57
N HIS A 279 -2.92 -8.37 -23.60
CA HIS A 279 -2.55 -7.88 -24.93
C HIS A 279 -1.55 -6.73 -25.10
N ASP A 280 -0.69 -6.43 -24.14
CA ASP A 280 0.46 -5.54 -24.34
C ASP A 280 1.77 -6.34 -24.33
N SER A 281 2.67 -6.01 -25.26
CA SER A 281 4.02 -6.54 -25.31
C SER A 281 4.70 -6.25 -23.97
N LEU A 282 4.66 -7.23 -23.06
CA LEU A 282 5.22 -7.09 -21.72
C LEU A 282 6.70 -6.79 -21.89
N ASP A 283 7.15 -5.65 -21.35
CA ASP A 283 8.56 -5.27 -21.42
C ASP A 283 9.39 -6.46 -20.91
N GLU A 284 10.36 -6.91 -21.71
CA GLU A 284 11.22 -8.05 -21.38
C GLU A 284 11.87 -7.86 -20.01
N LYS A 285 12.16 -6.60 -19.65
CA LYS A 285 12.69 -6.23 -18.33
C LYS A 285 11.70 -6.47 -17.20
N GLU A 286 10.44 -6.12 -17.39
CA GLU A 286 9.38 -6.34 -16.38
C GLU A 286 9.16 -7.84 -16.17
N THR A 287 9.15 -8.61 -17.26
CA THR A 287 9.03 -10.08 -17.20
C THR A 287 10.22 -10.70 -16.47
N LEU A 288 11.44 -10.23 -16.76
CA LEU A 288 12.65 -10.70 -16.10
C LEU A 288 12.66 -10.35 -14.61
N LEU A 289 12.28 -9.13 -14.25
CA LEU A 289 12.16 -8.72 -12.84
C LEU A 289 11.16 -9.59 -12.08
N ARG A 290 10.01 -9.90 -12.68
CA ARG A 290 9.02 -10.83 -12.12
C ARG A 290 9.60 -12.22 -11.94
N HIS A 291 10.26 -12.75 -12.95
CA HIS A 291 10.83 -14.10 -12.90
C HIS A 291 11.92 -14.22 -11.83
N THR A 292 12.79 -13.21 -11.71
CA THR A 292 13.93 -13.24 -10.78
C THR A 292 13.51 -12.87 -9.36
N TYR A 293 12.77 -11.78 -9.19
CA TYR A 293 12.47 -11.19 -7.87
C TYR A 293 11.02 -11.31 -7.45
N GLY A 294 10.10 -11.66 -8.35
CA GLY A 294 8.68 -11.83 -8.03
C GLY A 294 8.41 -12.87 -6.95
N LEU A 295 7.30 -12.68 -6.24
CA LEU A 295 6.76 -13.69 -5.34
C LEU A 295 6.21 -14.87 -6.13
N GLY A 296 6.35 -16.09 -5.62
CA GLY A 296 5.80 -17.28 -6.27
C GLY A 296 4.27 -17.39 -6.22
N TYR A 297 3.63 -16.61 -5.34
CA TYR A 297 2.18 -16.57 -5.15
C TYR A 297 1.72 -15.14 -4.92
N SER A 298 0.48 -14.83 -5.31
CA SER A 298 -0.12 -13.52 -5.03
C SER A 298 -0.43 -13.38 -3.54
N GLU A 299 0.02 -12.28 -2.94
CA GLU A 299 -0.29 -11.93 -1.56
C GLU A 299 -1.21 -10.69 -1.54
N PRO A 300 -2.54 -10.86 -1.43
CA PRO A 300 -3.48 -9.75 -1.50
C PRO A 300 -3.32 -8.77 -0.32
N ASN A 301 -2.78 -9.23 0.81
CA ASN A 301 -2.64 -8.39 2.00
C ASN A 301 -1.54 -7.33 1.88
N VAL A 302 -0.69 -7.38 0.85
CA VAL A 302 0.32 -6.32 0.61
C VAL A 302 -0.31 -4.94 0.50
N THR A 303 -1.56 -4.83 0.00
CA THR A 303 -2.32 -3.58 -0.04
C THR A 303 -2.38 -2.86 1.31
N PHE A 304 -2.38 -3.59 2.42
CA PHE A 304 -2.45 -3.05 3.79
C PHE A 304 -1.07 -2.81 4.41
N ALA A 305 0.01 -3.16 3.72
CA ALA A 305 1.40 -3.00 4.15
C ALA A 305 2.16 -1.90 3.40
N LEU A 306 1.77 -1.63 2.16
CA LEU A 306 2.42 -0.66 1.29
C LEU A 306 1.96 0.78 1.61
N CYS A 307 2.79 1.51 2.34
CA CYS A 307 2.52 2.89 2.71
C CYS A 307 3.07 3.85 1.64
N ARG A 308 2.17 4.50 0.89
CA ARG A 308 2.52 5.58 -0.07
C ARG A 308 2.78 6.93 0.61
N GLY A 309 2.71 6.97 1.95
CA GLY A 309 2.87 8.18 2.76
C GLY A 309 1.84 9.27 2.47
N SER A 310 0.62 8.85 2.15
CA SER A 310 -0.54 9.71 1.95
C SER A 310 -1.54 9.54 3.09
N TRP A 311 -2.51 10.44 3.19
CA TRP A 311 -3.58 10.36 4.19
C TRP A 311 -4.35 9.04 4.10
N SER A 312 -4.63 8.54 2.90
CA SER A 312 -5.34 7.26 2.72
C SER A 312 -4.45 6.02 2.87
N SER A 313 -3.14 6.17 3.08
CA SER A 313 -2.22 5.04 3.22
C SER A 313 -2.41 4.28 4.53
N PRO A 314 -2.16 2.96 4.53
CA PRO A 314 -2.14 2.18 5.76
C PRO A 314 -1.02 2.62 6.70
N ALA A 315 -1.12 2.19 7.96
CA ALA A 315 -0.05 2.41 8.94
C ALA A 315 1.25 1.72 8.51
N LEU A 316 2.36 2.42 8.71
CA LEU A 316 3.69 1.91 8.40
C LEU A 316 4.11 0.90 9.47
N ARG A 317 4.69 -0.23 9.06
CA ARG A 317 5.20 -1.28 9.94
C ARG A 317 6.54 -1.79 9.43
N VAL A 318 7.27 -2.45 10.31
CA VAL A 318 8.44 -3.26 9.97
C VAL A 318 8.01 -4.71 9.95
N TYR A 319 8.33 -5.43 8.87
CA TYR A 319 7.95 -6.82 8.70
C TYR A 319 9.18 -7.71 8.85
N THR A 320 9.08 -8.73 9.70
CA THR A 320 10.10 -9.78 9.83
C THR A 320 9.67 -11.03 9.07
N ALA A 321 10.61 -11.85 8.63
CA ALA A 321 10.29 -13.07 7.89
C ALA A 321 9.41 -14.05 8.70
N ASP A 322 9.61 -14.11 10.02
CA ASP A 322 8.88 -15.04 10.88
C ASP A 322 7.41 -14.63 11.07
N GLU A 323 7.15 -13.33 11.21
CA GLU A 323 5.82 -12.81 11.54
C GLU A 323 5.04 -12.22 10.35
N VAL A 324 5.66 -12.07 9.16
CA VAL A 324 5.05 -11.35 8.02
C VAL A 324 3.62 -11.77 7.70
N VAL A 325 3.30 -13.06 7.75
CA VAL A 325 1.94 -13.56 7.46
C VAL A 325 0.94 -13.09 8.54
N ASN A 326 1.34 -13.17 9.81
CA ASN A 326 0.50 -12.71 10.92
C ASN A 326 0.36 -11.19 10.89
N ASP A 327 1.46 -10.47 10.63
CA ASP A 327 1.52 -9.01 10.57
C ASP A 327 0.64 -8.45 9.46
N LEU A 328 0.65 -9.10 8.28
CA LEU A 328 -0.23 -8.76 7.16
C LEU A 328 -1.70 -8.98 7.49
N GLY A 329 -2.04 -10.09 8.15
CA GLY A 329 -3.39 -10.36 8.63
C GLY A 329 -3.87 -9.30 9.63
N ARG A 330 -3.01 -8.91 10.59
CA ARG A 330 -3.31 -7.85 11.55
C ARG A 330 -3.46 -6.49 10.86
N ALA A 331 -2.52 -6.12 9.99
CA ALA A 331 -2.55 -4.87 9.24
C ALA A 331 -3.84 -4.72 8.43
N ARG A 332 -4.31 -5.80 7.78
CA ARG A 332 -5.61 -5.81 7.09
C ARG A 332 -6.76 -5.50 8.02
N VAL A 333 -6.91 -6.29 9.10
CA VAL A 333 -8.07 -6.16 10.00
C VAL A 333 -8.10 -4.78 10.64
N GLU A 334 -6.96 -4.32 11.15
CA GLU A 334 -6.84 -3.01 11.79
C GLU A 334 -7.08 -1.86 10.79
N TYR A 335 -6.59 -1.96 9.56
CA TYR A 335 -6.86 -0.95 8.52
C TYR A 335 -8.34 -0.90 8.18
N LEU A 336 -9.00 -2.05 7.99
CA LEU A 336 -10.43 -2.09 7.65
C LEU A 336 -11.28 -1.51 8.78
N GLU A 337 -11.00 -1.87 10.03
CA GLU A 337 -11.67 -1.30 11.20
C GLU A 337 -11.49 0.22 11.27
N ALA A 338 -10.29 0.70 10.97
CA ALA A 338 -9.96 2.12 10.98
C ALA A 338 -10.40 2.89 9.73
N SER A 339 -10.72 2.28 8.58
CA SER A 339 -10.94 3.03 7.33
C SER A 339 -12.30 2.79 6.67
N VAL A 340 -12.97 1.69 7.01
CA VAL A 340 -14.36 1.43 6.61
C VAL A 340 -15.29 2.08 7.62
N GLY A 341 -16.47 2.50 7.17
CA GLY A 341 -17.49 3.04 8.04
C GLY A 341 -18.87 2.99 7.44
N VAL A 342 -19.84 3.57 8.14
CA VAL A 342 -21.21 3.70 7.67
C VAL A 342 -21.63 5.16 7.80
N SER A 343 -21.94 5.81 6.69
CA SER A 343 -22.31 7.23 6.68
C SER A 343 -23.68 7.46 7.32
N SER A 344 -24.02 8.71 7.62
CA SER A 344 -25.33 9.10 8.18
C SER A 344 -26.51 8.70 7.29
N LYS A 345 -26.28 8.61 5.98
CA LYS A 345 -27.24 8.11 4.96
C LYS A 345 -27.33 6.57 4.95
N LYS A 346 -26.68 5.91 5.90
CA LYS A 346 -26.58 4.46 6.06
C LYS A 346 -26.00 3.75 4.83
N LYS A 347 -24.98 4.36 4.22
CA LYS A 347 -24.17 3.76 3.16
C LYS A 347 -22.86 3.25 3.73
N ILE A 348 -22.35 2.15 3.20
CA ILE A 348 -21.03 1.64 3.57
C ILE A 348 -19.98 2.50 2.86
N VAL A 349 -19.13 3.14 3.64
CA VAL A 349 -18.01 3.95 3.16
C VAL A 349 -16.81 3.04 2.96
N VAL A 350 -16.29 2.98 1.73
CA VAL A 350 -15.19 2.09 1.32
C VAL A 350 -14.01 2.95 0.85
N PRO A 351 -12.79 2.75 1.40
CA PRO A 351 -11.60 3.46 0.94
C PRO A 351 -11.34 3.24 -0.55
N GLN A 352 -10.99 4.30 -1.29
CA GLN A 352 -10.59 4.20 -2.70
C GLN A 352 -9.41 3.23 -2.92
N LEU A 353 -8.56 3.01 -1.90
CA LEU A 353 -7.49 2.02 -1.94
C LEU A 353 -8.02 0.59 -2.19
N LEU A 354 -9.15 0.21 -1.58
CA LEU A 354 -9.79 -1.09 -1.81
C LEU A 354 -10.43 -1.18 -3.18
N GLN A 355 -10.92 -0.05 -3.72
CA GLN A 355 -11.48 -0.02 -5.07
C GLN A 355 -10.40 -0.25 -6.14
N TRP A 356 -9.23 0.39 -5.99
CA TRP A 356 -8.11 0.21 -6.93
C TRP A 356 -7.58 -1.22 -6.97
N HIS A 357 -7.55 -1.87 -5.82
CA HIS A 357 -7.02 -3.23 -5.66
C HIS A 357 -8.13 -4.26 -5.45
N MET A 358 -9.35 -3.98 -5.92
CA MET A 358 -10.52 -4.83 -5.66
C MET A 358 -10.31 -6.28 -6.07
N LYS A 359 -9.63 -6.50 -7.20
CA LYS A 359 -9.35 -7.82 -7.77
C LYS A 359 -8.43 -8.71 -6.91
N ASP A 360 -7.74 -8.13 -5.92
CA ASP A 360 -7.01 -8.90 -4.91
C ASP A 360 -7.97 -9.61 -3.94
N PHE A 361 -9.21 -9.14 -3.82
CA PHE A 361 -10.14 -9.52 -2.76
C PHE A 361 -11.50 -10.02 -3.27
N ALA A 362 -11.93 -9.53 -4.44
CA ALA A 362 -13.30 -9.65 -4.94
C ALA A 362 -13.40 -9.39 -6.45
N ASP A 363 -14.43 -9.96 -7.08
CA ASP A 363 -14.69 -9.78 -8.51
C ASP A 363 -15.44 -8.48 -8.83
N ASP A 364 -16.31 -8.06 -7.92
CA ASP A 364 -17.16 -6.88 -8.03
C ASP A 364 -17.42 -6.21 -6.66
N ILE A 365 -18.17 -5.11 -6.66
CA ILE A 365 -18.52 -4.36 -5.45
C ILE A 365 -19.32 -5.20 -4.46
N GLU A 366 -20.15 -6.14 -4.92
CA GLU A 366 -20.96 -6.96 -4.04
C GLU A 366 -20.09 -7.95 -3.26
N SER A 367 -19.24 -8.69 -3.97
CA SER A 367 -18.24 -9.57 -3.35
C SER A 367 -17.26 -8.79 -2.47
N LEU A 368 -16.91 -7.55 -2.83
CA LEU A 368 -16.04 -6.71 -2.00
C LEU A 368 -16.68 -6.40 -0.65
N LEU A 369 -17.98 -6.07 -0.61
CA LEU A 369 -18.66 -5.79 0.65
C LEU A 369 -18.80 -7.03 1.54
N GLU A 370 -19.05 -8.19 0.93
CA GLU A 370 -19.11 -9.47 1.64
C GLU A 370 -17.74 -9.84 2.21
N TRP A 371 -16.69 -9.62 1.41
CA TRP A 371 -15.31 -9.78 1.86
C TRP A 371 -15.00 -8.84 3.02
N ILE A 372 -15.24 -7.52 2.90
CA ILE A 372 -15.04 -6.55 4.00
C ILE A 372 -15.77 -7.02 5.26
N TYR A 373 -17.06 -7.38 5.16
CA TYR A 373 -17.83 -7.86 6.30
C TYR A 373 -17.21 -9.11 6.94
N SER A 374 -16.72 -10.05 6.14
CA SER A 374 -16.06 -11.27 6.64
C SER A 374 -14.78 -10.96 7.43
N GLN A 375 -14.02 -9.94 7.02
CA GLN A 375 -12.74 -9.56 7.62
C GLN A 375 -12.87 -8.72 8.90
N LEU A 376 -13.99 -8.01 9.10
CA LEU A 376 -14.19 -7.18 10.28
C LEU A 376 -14.23 -8.00 11.58
N PRO A 377 -13.71 -7.47 12.71
CA PRO A 377 -13.77 -8.14 14.01
C PRO A 377 -15.20 -8.47 14.46
N ARG A 378 -15.40 -9.64 15.07
CA ARG A 378 -16.74 -10.09 15.54
C ARG A 378 -17.33 -9.20 16.63
N SER A 379 -16.49 -8.65 17.49
CA SER A 379 -16.86 -7.80 18.63
C SER A 379 -17.05 -6.33 18.27
N GLY A 380 -16.75 -5.92 17.04
CA GLY A 380 -16.78 -4.52 16.63
C GLY A 380 -18.18 -4.03 16.25
N ASN A 381 -18.57 -2.85 16.75
CA ASN A 381 -19.84 -2.19 16.38
C ASN A 381 -19.94 -1.98 14.85
N LEU A 382 -18.80 -1.69 14.19
CA LEU A 382 -18.74 -1.52 12.75
C LEU A 382 -19.28 -2.73 11.98
N LYS A 383 -18.97 -3.96 12.42
CA LYS A 383 -19.45 -5.17 11.76
C LYS A 383 -20.97 -5.28 11.80
N ALA A 384 -21.59 -4.95 12.94
CA ALA A 384 -23.04 -4.92 13.08
C ALA A 384 -23.69 -3.85 12.19
N MET A 385 -23.12 -2.64 12.17
CA MET A 385 -23.60 -1.53 11.33
C MET A 385 -23.54 -1.87 9.83
N VAL A 386 -22.44 -2.49 9.39
CA VAL A 386 -22.27 -2.96 8.00
C VAL A 386 -23.33 -4.03 7.69
N MET A 387 -23.54 -5.00 8.58
CA MET A 387 -24.56 -6.05 8.39
C MET A 387 -25.98 -5.47 8.27
N ASP A 388 -26.31 -4.48 9.09
CA ASP A 388 -27.61 -3.81 9.02
C ASP A 388 -27.79 -2.97 7.76
N CYS A 389 -26.69 -2.51 7.15
CA CYS A 389 -26.74 -1.97 5.80
C CYS A 389 -27.01 -3.09 4.79
N LEU A 390 -26.22 -4.17 4.79
CA LEU A 390 -26.34 -5.28 3.84
C LEU A 390 -27.72 -5.95 3.82
N LYS A 391 -28.41 -6.09 4.97
CA LYS A 391 -29.80 -6.60 5.02
C LYS A 391 -30.78 -5.78 4.19
N ARG A 392 -30.48 -4.51 3.89
CA ARG A 392 -31.33 -3.64 3.04
C ARG A 392 -31.18 -3.90 1.55
N LYS A 393 -30.24 -4.77 1.12
CA LYS A 393 -30.09 -5.23 -0.29
C LYS A 393 -31.44 -5.58 -0.94
N ILE A 394 -32.37 -6.14 -0.15
CA ILE A 394 -33.71 -6.57 -0.61
C ILE A 394 -34.54 -5.39 -1.18
N LYS A 395 -34.25 -4.13 -0.80
CA LYS A 395 -35.06 -2.95 -1.14
C LYS A 395 -34.34 -1.93 -2.03
N VAL A 396 -33.00 -1.96 -2.11
CA VAL A 396 -32.20 -0.94 -2.81
C VAL A 396 -31.02 -1.60 -3.52
N PRO A 397 -30.71 -1.23 -4.79
CA PRO A 397 -29.51 -1.72 -5.47
C PRO A 397 -28.21 -1.38 -4.70
N LEU A 398 -27.29 -2.35 -4.62
CA LEU A 398 -26.01 -2.24 -3.90
C LEU A 398 -25.15 -1.06 -4.28
N ALA A 399 -25.11 -0.71 -5.57
CA ALA A 399 -24.38 0.45 -6.06
C ALA A 399 -24.83 1.77 -5.41
N LYS A 400 -26.08 1.84 -4.90
CA LYS A 400 -26.59 3.01 -4.16
C LYS A 400 -26.28 2.97 -2.67
N MET A 401 -25.82 1.82 -2.15
CA MET A 401 -25.51 1.55 -0.74
C MET A 401 -24.02 1.71 -0.42
N VAL A 402 -23.17 1.86 -1.43
CA VAL A 402 -21.73 2.10 -1.27
C VAL A 402 -21.41 3.55 -1.55
N GLU A 403 -20.47 4.08 -0.78
CA GLU A 403 -19.86 5.38 -0.97
C GLU A 403 -18.35 5.17 -1.01
N ILE A 404 -17.71 5.47 -2.14
CA ILE A 404 -16.25 5.39 -2.23
C ILE A 404 -15.68 6.65 -1.62
N GLN A 405 -14.86 6.49 -0.59
CA GLN A 405 -14.14 7.59 0.04
C GLN A 405 -13.02 8.07 -0.87
N THR A 406 -12.99 9.37 -1.14
CA THR A 406 -11.95 10.01 -1.97
C THR A 406 -10.57 9.80 -1.37
N TYR A 407 -9.58 9.49 -2.20
CA TYR A 407 -8.21 9.31 -1.76
C TYR A 407 -7.58 10.64 -1.32
N GLY A 408 -7.11 10.68 -0.07
CA GLY A 408 -6.38 11.82 0.48
C GLY A 408 -4.90 11.73 0.14
N HIS A 409 -4.42 12.60 -0.76
CA HIS A 409 -3.02 12.62 -1.22
C HIS A 409 -2.07 13.38 -0.29
N GLU A 410 -2.60 14.06 0.72
CA GLU A 410 -1.80 14.84 1.67
C GLU A 410 -0.83 13.94 2.42
N PHE A 411 0.39 14.42 2.66
CA PHE A 411 1.42 13.62 3.31
C PHE A 411 1.01 13.23 4.73
N ARG A 412 1.09 11.92 5.02
CA ARG A 412 0.97 11.38 6.37
C ARG A 412 1.68 10.05 6.54
N TYR A 413 2.31 9.88 7.71
CA TYR A 413 2.61 8.56 8.27
C TYR A 413 1.86 8.32 9.58
N LEU A 414 1.40 7.08 9.75
CA LEU A 414 0.90 6.55 11.01
C LEU A 414 1.91 5.54 11.50
N LEU A 415 2.57 5.83 12.62
CA LEU A 415 3.66 5.02 13.20
C LEU A 415 3.25 4.48 14.57
N SER A 416 3.54 3.21 14.84
CA SER A 416 3.42 2.66 16.19
C SER A 416 4.56 3.18 17.06
N LEU A 417 4.26 3.41 18.35
CA LEU A 417 5.24 3.75 19.37
C LEU A 417 6.18 2.59 19.70
#